data_AF-A0A5C4XAW6-F1
#
_entry.id   AF-A0A5C4XAW6-F1
#
_cell.length_a   1.000
_cell.length_b   1.000
_cell.length_c   1.000
_cell.angle_alpha   90.00
_cell.angle_beta   90.00
_cell.angle_gamma   90.00
#
_symmetry.space_group_name_H-M   'P 1'
#
loop_
_entity.id
_entity.type
_entity.pdbx_description
1 polymer ?
#
loop_
_entity_poly.entity_id
_entity_poly.type
_entity_poly.pdbx_seq_one_letter_code
_entity_poly.pdbx_strand_id
1 'polypeptide(L)'
;MPDNIDDTRRFFRNQFEYYINTKDISELRDGSRLTLRDLCRVLQHDPEPFPPCYDGDLRKLCGHEYLTWFRQDRTYGEVTRLLARMFAAEDGLRPAVGGRWVQEVLNSARAADYWLRSEEETTAILIEFDFCGELRATRFTGT
;
A
#
# COMPACT_ATOMS: atom_id res chain seq x y z
N MET A 1 0.80 -19.35 -10.09
CA MET A 1 1.48 -18.25 -9.37
C MET A 1 2.69 -17.87 -10.22
N PRO A 2 3.25 -16.65 -10.16
CA PRO A 2 4.60 -16.45 -10.66
C PRO A 2 5.50 -17.30 -9.78
N ASP A 3 5.98 -18.43 -10.31
CA ASP A 3 6.72 -19.43 -9.52
C ASP A 3 8.14 -18.94 -9.14
N ASN A 4 8.50 -17.71 -9.51
CA ASN A 4 9.78 -17.07 -9.23
C ASN A 4 9.59 -15.65 -8.64
N ILE A 5 10.27 -15.39 -7.52
CA ILE A 5 10.31 -14.09 -6.85
C ILE A 5 10.93 -13.00 -7.73
N ASP A 6 11.88 -13.35 -8.61
CA ASP A 6 12.51 -12.39 -9.52
C ASP A 6 11.55 -11.91 -10.60
N ASP A 7 10.70 -12.82 -11.11
CA ASP A 7 9.62 -12.45 -12.02
C ASP A 7 8.60 -11.57 -11.31
N THR A 8 8.27 -11.87 -10.06
CA THR A 8 7.37 -11.04 -9.23
C THR A 8 7.91 -9.63 -9.06
N ARG A 9 9.20 -9.49 -8.71
CA ARG A 9 9.88 -8.19 -8.61
C ARG A 9 9.90 -7.46 -9.94
N ARG A 10 10.16 -8.15 -11.06
CA ARG A 10 10.11 -7.56 -12.41
C ARG A 10 8.72 -7.02 -12.72
N PHE A 11 7.68 -7.83 -12.54
CA PHE A 11 6.30 -7.43 -12.80
C PHE A 11 5.88 -6.27 -11.91
N PHE A 12 6.27 -6.27 -10.63
CA PHE A 12 6.04 -5.16 -9.71
C PHE A 12 6.64 -3.86 -10.25
N ARG A 13 7.92 -3.87 -10.65
CA ARG A 13 8.57 -2.65 -11.16
C ARG A 13 7.89 -2.11 -12.42
N ASN A 14 7.52 -3.00 -13.35
CA ASN A 14 6.84 -2.62 -14.59
C ASN A 14 5.45 -2.00 -14.31
N GLN A 15 4.69 -2.60 -13.39
CA GLN A 15 3.38 -2.10 -12.99
C GLN A 15 3.48 -0.81 -12.15
N PHE A 16 4.49 -0.71 -11.28
CA PHE A 16 4.77 0.48 -10.49
C PHE A 16 5.08 1.68 -11.38
N GLU A 17 6.00 1.54 -12.32
CA GLU A 17 6.37 2.61 -13.26
C GLU A 17 5.15 3.07 -14.07
N TYR A 18 4.32 2.12 -14.53
CA TYR A 18 3.09 2.46 -15.23
C TYR A 18 2.12 3.24 -14.35
N TYR A 19 1.78 2.72 -13.16
CA TYR A 19 0.86 3.37 -12.23
C TYR A 19 1.32 4.77 -11.84
N ILE A 20 2.62 4.99 -11.62
CA ILE A 20 3.14 6.32 -11.28
C ILE A 20 2.90 7.33 -12.42
N ASN A 21 2.97 6.88 -13.67
CA ASN A 21 2.83 7.75 -14.84
C ASN A 21 1.36 7.93 -15.29
N THR A 22 0.50 6.94 -15.11
CA THR A 22 -0.89 6.97 -15.63
C THR A 22 -1.96 7.06 -14.54
N LYS A 23 -1.63 6.72 -13.30
CA LYS A 23 -2.58 6.53 -12.18
C LYS A 23 -3.63 5.45 -12.43
N ASP A 24 -3.34 4.52 -13.34
CA ASP A 24 -4.20 3.38 -13.63
C ASP A 24 -3.67 2.11 -12.95
N ILE A 25 -4.56 1.41 -12.25
CA ILE A 25 -4.31 0.15 -11.53
C ILE A 25 -5.00 -1.06 -12.17
N SER A 26 -5.83 -0.84 -13.19
CA SER A 26 -6.74 -1.84 -13.76
C SER A 26 -6.09 -2.73 -14.81
N GLU A 27 -4.99 -2.29 -15.42
CA GLU A 27 -4.33 -3.03 -16.49
C GLU A 27 -3.30 -4.04 -15.96
N LEU A 28 -3.44 -5.29 -16.40
CA LEU A 28 -2.39 -6.31 -16.28
C LEU A 28 -1.34 -6.06 -17.36
N ARG A 29 -0.07 -5.89 -16.97
CA ARG A 29 1.03 -5.66 -17.91
C ARG A 29 2.08 -6.76 -17.86
N ASP A 30 2.85 -6.82 -18.94
CA ASP A 30 4.04 -7.68 -19.06
C ASP A 30 3.73 -9.18 -18.91
N GLY A 31 2.53 -9.61 -19.31
CA GLY A 31 2.09 -11.00 -19.15
C GLY A 31 1.82 -11.43 -17.70
N SER A 32 1.91 -10.50 -16.74
CA SER A 32 1.52 -10.74 -15.35
C SER A 32 0.04 -11.09 -15.28
N ARG A 33 -0.28 -12.13 -14.50
CA ARG A 33 -1.66 -12.44 -14.11
C ARG A 33 -2.07 -11.77 -12.80
N LEU A 34 -1.15 -11.03 -12.18
CA LEU A 34 -1.34 -10.36 -10.90
C LEU A 34 -1.46 -8.85 -11.11
N THR A 35 -2.41 -8.25 -10.42
CA THR A 35 -2.56 -6.78 -10.35
C THR A 35 -1.43 -6.17 -9.53
N LEU A 36 -1.25 -4.84 -9.60
CA LEU A 36 -0.28 -4.16 -8.75
C LEU A 36 -0.58 -4.37 -7.24
N ARG A 37 -1.87 -4.45 -6.87
CA ARG A 37 -2.28 -4.77 -5.49
C ARG A 37 -1.84 -6.17 -5.08
N ASP A 38 -2.03 -7.16 -5.94
CA ASP A 38 -1.60 -8.53 -5.66
C ASP A 38 -0.07 -8.64 -5.55
N LEU A 39 0.65 -7.93 -6.42
CA LEU A 39 2.11 -7.85 -6.35
C LEU A 39 2.58 -7.20 -5.04
N CYS A 40 1.87 -6.17 -4.54
CA CYS A 40 2.13 -5.61 -3.22
C CYS A 40 1.93 -6.64 -2.10
N ARG A 41 0.90 -7.51 -2.21
CA ARG A 41 0.62 -8.56 -1.22
C ARG A 41 1.77 -9.57 -1.13
N VAL A 42 2.32 -9.95 -2.27
CA VAL A 42 3.42 -10.92 -2.34
C VAL A 42 4.72 -10.30 -1.81
N LEU A 43 4.99 -9.04 -2.11
CA LEU A 43 6.27 -8.39 -1.82
C LEU A 43 6.31 -7.61 -0.48
N GLN A 44 5.25 -7.63 0.32
CA GLN A 44 5.10 -6.82 1.53
C GLN A 44 6.18 -6.96 2.61
N HIS A 45 6.89 -8.09 2.58
CA HIS A 45 7.96 -8.41 3.51
C HIS A 45 9.26 -8.75 2.77
N ASP A 46 9.35 -8.43 1.47
CA ASP A 46 10.53 -8.70 0.68
C ASP A 46 11.66 -7.73 1.10
N PRO A 47 12.77 -8.24 1.68
CA PRO A 47 13.86 -7.42 2.17
C PRO A 47 14.81 -6.96 1.05
N GLU A 48 14.61 -7.41 -0.19
CA GLU A 48 15.48 -7.05 -1.31
C GLU A 48 15.48 -5.54 -1.55
N PRO A 49 16.65 -4.93 -1.80
CA PRO A 49 16.74 -3.53 -2.16
C PRO A 49 15.94 -3.18 -3.42
N PHE A 50 15.18 -2.09 -3.35
CA PHE A 50 14.49 -1.50 -4.46
C PHE A 50 15.48 -0.74 -5.35
N PRO A 51 15.48 -0.95 -6.69
CA PRO A 51 16.54 -0.42 -7.54
C PRO A 51 16.58 1.12 -7.56
N PRO A 52 17.77 1.75 -7.42
CA PRO A 52 17.90 3.21 -7.38
C PRO A 52 17.45 3.94 -8.66
N CYS A 53 17.38 3.25 -9.81
CA CYS A 53 16.89 3.86 -11.06
C CYS A 53 15.44 4.34 -10.97
N TYR A 54 14.66 3.86 -9.99
CA TYR A 54 13.28 4.30 -9.74
C TYR A 54 13.17 5.46 -8.74
N ASP A 55 14.28 6.06 -8.29
CA ASP A 55 14.27 7.20 -7.36
C ASP A 55 13.43 8.38 -7.91
N GLY A 56 13.40 8.57 -9.23
CA GLY A 56 12.56 9.57 -9.88
C GLY A 56 11.05 9.31 -9.68
N ASP A 57 10.63 8.05 -9.80
CA ASP A 57 9.24 7.64 -9.60
C ASP A 57 8.85 7.65 -8.12
N LEU A 58 9.78 7.26 -7.24
CA LEU A 58 9.61 7.38 -5.80
C LEU A 58 9.49 8.83 -5.35
N ARG A 59 10.17 9.77 -6.02
CA ARG A 59 9.97 11.21 -5.78
C ARG A 59 8.57 11.66 -6.17
N LYS A 60 8.02 11.17 -7.30
CA LYS A 60 6.64 11.44 -7.70
C LYS A 60 5.64 10.84 -6.69
N LEU A 61 5.92 9.64 -6.17
CA LEU A 61 5.09 8.97 -5.17
C LEU A 61 5.10 9.70 -3.82
N CYS A 62 6.29 9.96 -3.27
CA CYS A 62 6.48 10.52 -1.93
C CYS A 62 6.22 12.03 -1.86
N GLY A 63 6.27 12.72 -3.00
CA GLY A 63 6.10 14.17 -3.07
C GLY A 63 7.11 14.93 -2.21
N HIS A 64 6.64 15.83 -1.35
CA HIS A 64 7.48 16.66 -0.49
C HIS A 64 8.24 15.86 0.58
N GLU A 65 7.82 14.62 0.88
CA GLU A 65 8.50 13.75 1.86
C GLU A 65 9.51 12.80 1.23
N TYR A 66 9.88 12.98 -0.03
CA TYR A 66 10.90 12.15 -0.67
C TYR A 66 12.23 12.08 0.11
N LEU A 67 12.62 13.16 0.80
CA LEU A 67 13.83 13.15 1.62
C LEU A 67 13.73 12.23 2.85
N THR A 68 12.51 12.01 3.37
CA THR A 68 12.27 11.04 4.44
C THR A 68 12.52 9.63 3.92
N TRP A 69 11.98 9.30 2.74
CA TRP A 69 12.22 8.04 2.05
C TRP A 69 13.71 7.81 1.76
N PHE A 70 14.38 8.81 1.17
CA PHE A 70 15.77 8.69 0.73
C PHE A 70 16.77 8.37 1.86
N ARG A 71 16.40 8.64 3.11
CA ARG A 71 17.27 8.45 4.29
C ARG A 71 17.15 7.06 4.93
N GLN A 72 16.20 6.23 4.50
CA GLN A 72 15.98 4.90 5.04
C GLN A 72 16.43 3.81 4.06
N ASP A 73 16.44 2.57 4.54
CA ASP A 73 16.55 1.43 3.65
C ASP A 73 15.40 1.45 2.65
N ARG A 74 15.68 0.96 1.44
CA ARG A 74 14.78 1.04 0.30
C ARG A 74 14.53 -0.37 -0.14
N THR A 75 13.54 -1.03 0.43
CA THR A 75 13.20 -2.42 0.08
C THR A 75 11.91 -2.47 -0.73
N TYR A 76 11.70 -3.57 -1.46
CA TYR A 76 10.39 -3.83 -2.08
C TYR A 76 9.28 -3.79 -1.02
N GLY A 77 9.51 -4.40 0.14
CA GLY A 77 8.61 -4.33 1.28
C GLY A 77 8.16 -2.89 1.58
N GLU A 78 9.10 -1.97 1.78
CA GLU A 78 8.74 -0.59 2.12
C GLU A 78 8.00 0.15 0.99
N VAL A 79 8.38 -0.05 -0.27
CA VAL A 79 7.65 0.53 -1.41
C VAL A 79 6.20 0.04 -1.45
N THR A 80 5.98 -1.26 -1.20
CA THR A 80 4.62 -1.80 -1.15
C THR A 80 3.81 -1.23 0.02
N ARG A 81 4.43 -0.90 1.16
CA ARG A 81 3.74 -0.23 2.28
C ARG A 81 3.28 1.18 1.88
N LEU A 82 4.10 1.91 1.13
CA LEU A 82 3.74 3.23 0.61
C LEU A 82 2.56 3.14 -0.37
N LEU A 83 2.61 2.19 -1.30
CA LEU A 83 1.51 1.96 -2.25
C LEU A 83 0.24 1.50 -1.55
N ALA A 84 0.33 0.59 -0.57
CA ALA A 84 -0.83 0.16 0.21
C ALA A 84 -1.51 1.35 0.91
N ARG A 85 -0.74 2.28 1.47
CA ARG A 85 -1.28 3.52 2.08
C ARG A 85 -1.92 4.47 1.07
N MET A 86 -1.44 4.48 -0.17
CA MET A 86 -2.02 5.25 -1.28
C MET A 86 -3.36 4.64 -1.70
N PHE A 87 -3.39 3.35 -2.01
CA PHE A 87 -4.62 2.63 -2.36
C PHE A 87 -5.66 2.75 -1.25
N ALA A 88 -5.21 2.74 0.00
CA ALA A 88 -6.05 2.97 1.16
C ALA A 88 -6.78 4.31 1.17
N ALA A 89 -6.11 5.36 0.69
CA ALA A 89 -6.69 6.67 0.55
C ALA A 89 -7.65 6.72 -0.65
N GLU A 90 -7.27 6.10 -1.77
CA GLU A 90 -8.08 6.04 -3.00
C GLU A 90 -9.40 5.29 -2.78
N ASP A 91 -9.36 4.20 -2.00
CA ASP A 91 -10.54 3.40 -1.64
C ASP A 91 -11.36 4.04 -0.50
N GLY A 92 -10.93 5.19 0.03
CA GLY A 92 -11.65 5.94 1.06
C GLY A 92 -11.58 5.36 2.49
N LEU A 93 -10.87 4.26 2.74
CA LEU A 93 -10.76 3.70 4.10
C LEU A 93 -9.67 4.38 4.96
N ARG A 94 -8.87 5.27 4.37
CA ARG A 94 -8.02 6.21 5.11
C ARG A 94 -8.12 7.62 4.53
N PRO A 95 -7.81 8.65 5.34
CA PRO A 95 -7.68 10.01 4.81
C PRO A 95 -6.67 10.07 3.66
N ALA A 96 -6.85 11.05 2.77
CA ALA A 96 -5.89 11.37 1.72
C ALA A 96 -4.46 11.48 2.27
N VAL A 97 -3.47 11.06 1.48
CA VAL A 97 -2.06 11.21 1.86
C VAL A 97 -1.69 12.70 1.94
N GLY A 98 -0.89 13.06 2.94
CA GLY A 98 -0.48 14.44 3.20
C GLY A 98 0.31 14.55 4.49
N GLY A 99 0.88 15.73 4.76
CA GLY A 99 1.60 15.97 6.02
C GLY A 99 2.89 15.15 6.13
N ARG A 100 2.92 14.20 7.07
CA ARG A 100 4.06 13.32 7.41
C ARG A 100 3.78 11.84 7.12
N TRP A 101 2.99 11.56 6.09
CA TRP A 101 2.50 10.23 5.77
C TRP A 101 3.61 9.23 5.40
N VAL A 102 4.67 9.65 4.71
CA VAL A 102 5.79 8.74 4.37
C VAL A 102 6.49 8.33 5.66
N GLN A 103 6.78 9.30 6.54
CA GLN A 103 7.37 9.02 7.84
C GLN A 103 6.47 8.08 8.68
N GLU A 104 5.16 8.32 8.69
CA GLU A 104 4.20 7.48 9.41
C GLU A 104 4.16 6.04 8.87
N VAL A 105 4.20 5.86 7.54
CA VAL A 105 4.21 4.52 6.93
C VAL A 105 5.48 3.77 7.28
N LEU A 106 6.65 4.41 7.14
CA LEU A 106 7.94 3.76 7.38
C LEU A 106 8.16 3.43 8.86
N ASN A 107 7.66 4.25 9.78
CA ASN A 107 7.80 4.02 11.21
C ASN A 107 6.71 3.10 11.80
N SER A 108 5.64 2.83 11.05
CA SER A 108 4.54 2.01 11.55
C SER A 108 4.79 0.54 11.24
N ALA A 109 5.03 -0.24 12.29
CA ALA A 109 5.08 -1.69 12.23
C ALA A 109 3.77 -2.33 11.71
N ARG A 110 2.65 -1.58 11.69
CA ARG A 110 1.29 -2.07 11.41
C ARG A 110 0.64 -1.51 10.14
N ALA A 111 1.20 -0.48 9.50
CA ALA A 111 0.47 0.31 8.50
C ALA A 111 0.16 -0.45 7.20
N ALA A 112 0.89 -1.53 6.90
CA ALA A 112 0.68 -2.36 5.71
C ALA A 112 -0.17 -3.61 5.96
N ASP A 113 -0.22 -4.10 7.21
CA ASP A 113 -0.82 -5.41 7.55
C ASP A 113 -2.35 -5.45 7.31
N TYR A 114 -3.01 -4.29 7.31
CA TYR A 114 -4.47 -4.21 7.16
C TYR A 114 -4.95 -4.24 5.70
N TRP A 115 -4.10 -3.91 4.73
CA TRP A 115 -4.52 -3.65 3.34
C TRP A 115 -4.27 -4.79 2.36
N LEU A 116 -3.49 -5.78 2.78
CA LEU A 116 -3.13 -6.94 1.98
C LEU A 116 -4.00 -8.15 2.26
N ARG A 117 -4.97 -7.97 3.15
CA ARG A 117 -6.05 -8.90 3.44
C ARG A 117 -7.03 -8.99 2.25
N SER A 118 -7.68 -10.13 2.10
CA SER A 118 -8.66 -10.40 1.04
C SER A 118 -9.91 -9.51 1.20
N GLU A 119 -10.72 -9.36 0.14
CA GLU A 119 -11.99 -8.61 0.22
C GLU A 119 -12.88 -9.07 1.38
N GLU A 120 -12.84 -10.37 1.68
CA GLU A 120 -13.57 -11.03 2.77
C GLU A 120 -13.12 -10.51 4.15
N GLU A 121 -11.81 -10.35 4.34
CA GLU A 121 -11.22 -9.86 5.58
C GLU A 121 -11.38 -8.35 5.76
N THR A 122 -11.35 -7.56 4.69
CA THR A 122 -11.68 -6.12 4.75
C THR A 122 -13.15 -5.90 5.08
N THR A 123 -14.05 -6.74 4.55
CA THR A 123 -15.48 -6.69 4.85
C THR A 123 -15.74 -7.04 6.31
N ALA A 124 -15.07 -8.07 6.85
CA ALA A 124 -15.17 -8.43 8.26
C ALA A 124 -14.73 -7.30 9.21
N ILE A 125 -13.65 -6.59 8.88
CA ILE A 125 -13.14 -5.47 9.69
C ILE A 125 -14.08 -4.26 9.61
N LEU A 126 -14.60 -3.92 8.43
CA LEU A 126 -15.57 -2.83 8.27
C LEU A 126 -16.86 -3.12 9.05
N ILE A 127 -17.36 -4.37 9.00
CA ILE A 127 -18.49 -4.82 9.82
C ILE A 127 -18.18 -4.68 11.32
N GLU A 128 -16.98 -5.07 11.75
CA GLU A 128 -16.56 -4.96 13.16
C GLU A 128 -16.47 -3.50 13.63
N PHE A 129 -15.99 -2.59 12.78
CA PHE A 129 -15.94 -1.15 13.07
C PHE A 129 -17.35 -0.52 13.10
N ASP A 130 -18.28 -0.93 12.23
CA ASP A 130 -19.68 -0.51 12.26
C ASP A 130 -20.40 -1.00 13.54
N PHE A 131 -20.19 -2.27 13.93
CA PHE A 131 -20.74 -2.82 15.18
C PHE A 131 -20.22 -2.10 16.43
N CYS A 132 -18.96 -1.65 16.41
CA CYS A 132 -18.38 -0.89 17.52
C CYS A 132 -18.89 0.56 17.59
N GLY A 133 -19.36 1.11 16.45
CA GLY A 133 -20.05 2.41 16.38
C GLY A 133 -21.45 2.38 17.01
N GLU A 134 -22.22 1.31 16.78
CA GLU A 134 -23.56 1.16 17.36
C GLU A 134 -23.55 0.89 18.87
N LEU A 135 -22.52 0.23 19.41
CA LEU A 135 -22.37 0.00 20.85
C LEU A 135 -22.00 1.25 21.65
N ARG A 136 -21.58 2.34 21.00
CA ARG A 136 -21.39 3.65 21.66
C ARG A 136 -22.65 4.52 21.68
N ALA A 137 -23.58 4.31 20.75
CA ALA A 137 -24.83 5.09 20.68
C ALA A 137 -25.87 4.66 21.74
N THR A 138 -25.74 3.49 22.34
CA THR A 138 -26.70 2.93 23.31
C THR A 138 -26.39 3.21 24.78
N ARG A 139 -25.32 3.96 25.11
CA ARG A 139 -24.97 4.31 26.51
C ARG A 139 -25.36 5.73 26.98
N PHE A 140 -26.10 6.49 26.18
CA PHE A 140 -26.53 7.85 26.55
C PHE A 140 -28.02 8.12 26.31
N THR A 141 -28.89 7.21 26.75
CA THR A 141 -30.31 7.53 27.04
C THR A 141 -30.77 6.72 28.24
N GLY A 142 -30.62 7.29 29.43
CA GLY A 142 -31.11 6.70 30.67
C GLY A 142 -31.25 7.79 31.73
N THR A 143 -32.30 8.60 31.58
CA THR A 143 -32.92 9.34 32.69
C THR A 143 -33.91 8.44 33.41
#